data_AF-A0A8S1F9Z2-F1
#
_entry.id   AF-A0A8S1F9Z2-F1
#
_cell.length_a   1.000
_cell.length_b   1.000
_cell.length_c   1.000
_cell.angle_alpha   90.00
_cell.angle_beta   90.00
_cell.angle_gamma   90.00
#
_symmetry.space_group_name_H-M   'P 1'
#
loop_
_entity.id
_entity.type
_entity.pdbx_description
1 polymer ?
#
loop_
_entity_poly.entity_id
_entity_poly.type
_entity_poly.pdbx_seq_one_letter_code
_entity_poly.pdbx_strand_id
1 'polypeptide(L)'
;MGLPRGTRRMIYATEPYSELGLFLTKIHEERKTAEIVTTINFKEVDLASRPTAIIEAPPVPFELDYTFNSLTDPSRKNFKVISRQGGYVGVCKEALFLASHYFRNRLTAFMTEYTEEIGTVQAIETALTHLITGCYKPPSKMTPSLASDIIQLAQTYRSNDLNALKNSIERHCHEELSNNTEDLNFVVRLLITANDGGLAGLQNACVGCIITFHFQQFLTDYLLGNHSLRERLTIRQGIARPALGVIVKKAFVQQLQVRRFIRQIPTNLDE
;
A
#
# COMPACT_ATOMS: atom_id res chain seq x y z
N MET A 1 40.92 23.62 20.68
CA MET A 1 39.65 23.56 21.43
C MET A 1 38.70 22.67 20.66
N GLY A 2 38.27 21.55 21.24
CA GLY A 2 37.40 20.57 20.57
C GLY A 2 35.95 21.04 20.55
N LEU A 3 35.29 20.93 19.40
CA LEU A 3 33.85 21.18 19.29
C LEU A 3 33.06 20.11 20.09
N PRO A 4 31.96 20.49 20.76
CA PRO A 4 31.17 19.56 21.54
C PRO A 4 30.52 18.48 20.65
N ARG A 5 30.47 17.25 21.20
CA ARG A 5 29.82 16.09 20.57
C ARG A 5 28.33 16.39 20.35
N GLY A 6 27.90 16.41 19.09
CA GLY A 6 26.51 16.67 18.68
C GLY A 6 26.35 17.71 17.57
N THR A 7 27.41 18.45 17.22
CA THR A 7 27.35 19.48 16.18
C THR A 7 27.31 18.85 14.78
N ARG A 8 26.11 18.69 14.19
CA ARG A 8 25.98 18.36 12.76
C ARG A 8 26.28 19.61 11.93
N ARG A 9 27.31 19.53 11.08
CA ARG A 9 27.61 20.57 10.09
C ARG A 9 26.58 20.46 8.95
N MET A 10 25.54 21.28 8.99
CA MET A 10 24.64 21.47 7.85
C MET A 10 25.31 22.44 6.89
N ILE A 11 25.63 21.97 5.68
CA ILE A 11 26.16 22.83 4.61
C ILE A 11 24.94 23.36 3.86
N TYR A 12 24.60 24.63 4.09
CA TYR A 12 23.59 25.33 3.30
C TYR A 12 24.27 25.88 2.04
N ALA A 13 23.84 25.42 0.86
CA ALA A 13 24.24 26.03 -0.39
C ALA A 13 23.32 27.23 -0.65
N THR A 14 23.86 28.44 -0.54
CA THR A 14 23.18 29.67 -0.96
C THR A 14 23.65 30.04 -2.36
N GLU A 15 22.79 30.60 -3.19
CA GLU A 15 23.24 31.19 -4.46
C GLU A 15 24.30 32.27 -4.18
N PRO A 16 25.46 32.23 -4.86
CA PRO A 16 26.61 33.08 -4.53
C PRO A 16 26.35 34.58 -4.70
N TYR A 17 25.29 34.95 -5.43
CA TYR A 17 24.89 36.34 -5.67
C TYR A 17 23.70 36.80 -4.81
N SER A 18 23.18 35.94 -3.93
CA SER A 18 22.16 36.35 -2.97
C SER A 18 22.78 37.25 -1.89
N GLU A 19 22.01 38.17 -1.32
CA GLU A 19 22.48 39.03 -0.22
C GLU A 19 23.02 38.21 0.97
N LEU A 20 22.38 37.08 1.27
CA LEU A 20 22.84 36.13 2.27
C LEU A 20 24.15 35.45 1.86
N GLY A 21 24.29 35.05 0.59
CA GLY A 21 25.52 34.48 0.05
C GLY A 21 26.70 35.44 0.19
N LEU A 22 26.53 36.70 -0.23
CA LEU A 22 27.54 37.74 -0.10
C LEU A 22 27.91 38.03 1.37
N PHE A 23 26.91 38.06 2.25
CA PHE A 23 27.11 38.23 3.69
C PHE A 23 27.90 37.06 4.31
N LEU A 24 27.56 35.81 3.96
CA LEU A 24 28.26 34.62 4.44
C LEU A 24 29.70 34.55 3.92
N THR A 25 29.94 34.94 2.67
CA THR A 25 31.30 35.03 2.11
C THR A 25 32.13 36.07 2.86
N LYS A 26 31.57 37.25 3.15
CA LYS A 26 32.26 38.28 3.93
C LYS A 26 32.58 37.83 5.36
N ILE A 27 31.67 37.12 6.02
CA ILE A 27 31.91 36.56 7.36
C ILE A 27 32.98 35.47 7.34
N HIS A 28 33.02 34.67 6.27
CA HIS A 28 34.06 33.68 6.05
C HIS A 28 35.43 34.32 5.87
N GLU A 29 35.53 35.35 5.02
CA GLU A 29 36.76 36.13 4.79
C GLU A 29 37.26 36.81 6.06
N GLU A 30 36.36 37.39 6.85
CA GLU A 30 36.69 38.07 8.11
C GLU A 30 36.90 37.11 9.31
N ARG A 31 36.80 35.79 9.11
CA ARG A 31 36.90 34.73 10.14
C ARG A 31 36.01 34.97 11.36
N LYS A 32 34.83 35.54 11.16
CA LYS A 32 33.85 35.80 12.22
C LYS A 32 32.87 34.64 12.35
N THR A 33 32.27 34.51 13.52
CA THR A 33 31.14 33.61 13.77
C THR A 33 29.83 34.39 13.66
N ALA A 34 28.87 33.86 12.91
CA ALA A 34 27.53 34.43 12.81
C ALA A 34 26.49 33.44 13.32
N GLU A 35 25.47 33.96 13.98
CA GLU A 35 24.26 33.21 14.30
C GLU A 35 23.18 33.61 13.28
N ILE A 36 22.65 32.62 12.55
CA ILE A 36 21.55 32.83 11.63
C ILE A 36 20.27 32.45 12.37
N VAL A 37 19.49 33.45 12.74
CA VAL A 37 18.15 33.25 13.33
C VAL A 37 17.12 33.44 12.22
N THR A 38 16.46 32.34 11.83
CA THR A 38 15.35 32.38 10.88
C THR A 38 14.05 32.49 11.67
N THR A 39 13.31 33.58 11.49
CA THR A 39 12.00 33.76 12.11
C THR A 39 10.93 33.62 11.04
N ILE A 40 10.03 32.63 11.20
CA ILE A 40 8.85 32.50 10.35
C ILE A 40 7.72 33.27 11.04
N ASN A 41 7.39 34.44 10.48
CA ASN A 41 6.32 35.27 11.00
C ASN A 41 5.03 35.01 10.20
N PHE A 42 4.01 34.47 10.87
CA PHE A 42 2.66 34.38 10.33
C PHE A 42 1.87 35.61 10.78
N LYS A 43 1.14 36.26 9.87
CA LYS A 43 0.09 37.21 10.27
C LYS A 43 -1.15 36.41 10.65
N GLU A 44 -1.95 36.94 11.57
CA GLU A 44 -3.23 36.32 11.95
C GLU A 44 -4.15 36.10 10.74
N VAL A 45 -4.01 36.93 9.70
CA VAL A 45 -4.71 36.80 8.40
C VAL A 45 -4.20 35.66 7.52
N ASP A 46 -2.95 35.21 7.71
CA ASP A 46 -2.36 34.06 7.02
C ASP A 46 -2.85 32.73 7.62
N LEU A 47 -3.31 32.78 8.89
CA LEU A 47 -3.90 31.66 9.63
C LEU A 47 -5.43 31.72 9.68
N ALA A 48 -6.02 32.88 9.37
CA ALA A 48 -7.46 33.04 9.26
C ALA A 48 -7.95 32.34 7.99
N SER A 49 -8.57 31.19 8.17
CA SER A 49 -9.28 30.46 7.14
C SER A 49 -10.30 31.37 6.45
N ARG A 50 -9.96 31.91 5.27
CA ARG A 50 -10.97 32.36 4.33
C ARG A 50 -11.79 31.13 3.93
N PRO A 51 -13.12 31.09 4.15
CA PRO A 51 -13.93 30.13 3.44
C PRO A 51 -13.88 30.52 1.96
N THR A 52 -13.74 29.53 1.07
CA THR A 52 -13.77 29.68 -0.40
C THR A 52 -12.51 30.24 -1.07
N ALA A 53 -11.46 29.42 -1.10
CA ALA A 53 -10.89 28.90 -2.35
C ALA A 53 -9.83 27.87 -1.94
N ILE A 54 -10.16 26.58 -2.10
CA ILE A 54 -9.13 25.55 -2.17
C ILE A 54 -8.40 25.83 -3.49
N ILE A 55 -7.49 26.80 -3.49
CA ILE A 55 -6.44 26.81 -4.48
C ILE A 55 -5.57 25.66 -4.05
N GLU A 56 -5.83 24.47 -4.60
CA GLU A 56 -4.93 23.34 -4.48
C GLU A 56 -3.54 23.89 -4.82
N ALA A 57 -2.62 23.82 -3.86
CA ALA A 57 -1.23 24.17 -4.14
C ALA A 57 -0.84 23.37 -5.39
N PRO A 58 -0.26 24.01 -6.43
CA PRO A 58 0.12 23.29 -7.63
C PRO A 58 0.96 22.09 -7.22
N PRO A 59 0.68 20.90 -7.76
CA PRO A 59 1.36 19.68 -7.35
C PRO A 59 2.86 19.91 -7.49
N VAL A 60 3.61 19.57 -6.43
CA VAL A 60 5.07 19.69 -6.44
C VAL A 60 5.57 18.92 -7.65
N PRO A 61 6.41 19.52 -8.53
CA PRO A 61 7.02 18.79 -9.63
C PRO A 61 7.65 17.51 -9.08
N PHE A 62 7.40 16.38 -9.75
CA PHE A 62 7.76 15.05 -9.24
C PHE A 62 9.26 14.90 -8.90
N GLU A 63 10.09 15.68 -9.58
CA GLU A 63 11.55 15.79 -9.38
C GLU A 63 11.94 16.49 -8.07
N LEU A 64 11.06 17.33 -7.53
CA LEU A 64 11.23 18.07 -6.27
C LEU A 64 10.47 17.42 -5.12
N ASP A 65 9.66 16.39 -5.38
CA ASP A 65 8.98 15.65 -4.33
C ASP A 65 10.01 14.84 -3.53
N TYR A 66 10.22 15.26 -2.29
CA TYR A 66 11.12 14.61 -1.35
C TYR A 66 10.78 13.12 -1.17
N THR A 67 9.50 12.75 -1.26
CA THR A 67 9.06 11.36 -1.12
C THR A 67 9.55 10.51 -2.29
N PHE A 68 9.51 11.04 -3.52
CA PHE A 68 9.96 10.33 -4.71
C PHE A 68 11.49 10.21 -4.75
N ASN A 69 12.19 11.31 -4.44
CA ASN A 69 13.66 11.32 -4.35
C ASN A 69 14.19 10.35 -3.28
N SER A 70 13.45 10.14 -2.19
CA SER A 70 13.85 9.20 -1.14
C SER A 70 13.81 7.72 -1.56
N LEU A 71 13.06 7.39 -2.63
CA LEU A 71 12.95 6.04 -3.18
C LEU A 71 13.86 5.79 -4.38
N THR A 72 14.08 6.80 -5.21
CA THR A 72 14.81 6.67 -6.48
C THR A 72 16.31 6.89 -6.33
N ASP A 73 16.74 7.81 -5.47
CA ASP A 73 18.15 8.16 -5.27
C ASP A 73 18.90 7.08 -4.48
N PRO A 74 19.87 6.36 -5.09
CA PRO A 74 20.63 5.33 -4.40
C PRO A 74 21.44 5.87 -3.22
N SER A 75 21.88 7.13 -3.29
CA SER A 75 22.73 7.75 -2.25
C SER A 75 21.97 7.95 -0.93
N ARG A 76 20.64 7.97 -0.97
CA ARG A 76 19.75 8.14 0.18
C ARG A 76 19.33 6.83 0.84
N LYS A 77 19.64 5.68 0.24
CA LYS A 77 19.29 4.34 0.76
C LYS A 77 20.26 3.93 1.87
N ASN A 78 20.10 4.54 3.03
CA ASN A 78 20.94 4.34 4.22
C ASN A 78 20.42 3.23 5.16
N PHE A 79 19.30 2.59 4.83
CA PHE A 79 18.66 1.57 5.68
C PHE A 79 18.17 0.38 4.86
N LYS A 80 18.23 -0.83 5.44
CA LYS A 80 17.81 -2.07 4.78
C LYS A 80 16.63 -2.69 5.49
N VAL A 81 15.55 -2.95 4.77
CA VAL A 81 14.47 -3.82 5.26
C VAL A 81 14.69 -5.21 4.67
N ILE A 82 15.04 -6.17 5.53
CA ILE A 82 15.39 -7.54 5.16
C ILE A 82 14.12 -8.38 5.19
N SER A 83 13.81 -9.10 4.11
CA SER A 83 12.74 -10.09 4.13
C SER A 83 13.24 -11.35 4.83
N ARG A 84 12.42 -11.94 5.70
CA ARG A 84 12.70 -13.27 6.28
C ARG A 84 12.91 -14.36 5.21
N GLN A 85 12.31 -14.20 4.03
CA GLN A 85 12.45 -15.13 2.90
C GLN A 85 13.78 -14.94 2.13
N GLY A 86 14.61 -13.98 2.54
CA GLY A 86 15.87 -13.63 1.90
C GLY A 86 15.74 -12.38 1.02
N GLY A 87 16.86 -11.68 0.85
CA GLY A 87 16.92 -10.41 0.13
C GLY A 87 16.53 -9.20 1.00
N TYR A 88 16.66 -8.00 0.43
CA TYR A 88 16.41 -6.75 1.14
C TYR A 88 15.92 -5.65 0.20
N VAL A 89 15.19 -4.69 0.77
CA VAL A 89 14.82 -3.43 0.14
C VAL A 89 15.62 -2.31 0.78
N GLY A 90 16.38 -1.57 -0.03
CA GLY A 90 17.11 -0.38 0.41
C GLY A 90 16.18 0.84 0.42
N VAL A 91 16.11 1.54 1.56
CA VAL A 91 15.21 2.68 1.78
C VAL A 91 15.89 3.76 2.61
N CYS A 92 15.33 4.97 2.57
CA CYS A 92 15.74 6.07 3.43
C CYS A 92 15.08 5.92 4.81
N LYS A 93 15.90 5.82 5.88
CA LYS A 93 15.42 5.67 7.26
C LYS A 93 14.55 6.83 7.71
N GLU A 94 14.95 8.04 7.35
CA GLU A 94 14.25 9.28 7.68
C GLU A 94 12.87 9.30 7.04
N ALA A 95 12.76 8.86 5.78
CA ALA A 95 11.48 8.74 5.09
C ALA A 95 10.53 7.75 5.80
N LEU A 96 11.03 6.58 6.22
CA LEU A 96 10.24 5.62 7.01
C LEU A 96 9.76 6.20 8.34
N PHE A 97 10.65 6.91 9.04
CA PHE A 97 10.34 7.53 10.32
C PHE A 97 9.27 8.62 10.18
N LEU A 98 9.32 9.42 9.11
CA LEU A 98 8.31 10.44 8.85
C LEU A 98 6.97 9.83 8.39
N ALA A 99 7.01 8.82 7.52
CA ALA A 99 5.83 8.26 6.89
C ALA A 99 4.97 7.37 7.83
N SER A 100 5.54 6.81 8.90
CA SER A 100 4.85 5.80 9.71
C SER A 100 5.08 5.92 11.21
N HIS A 101 4.00 5.92 11.99
CA HIS A 101 4.07 5.76 13.45
C HIS A 101 4.65 4.39 13.86
N TYR A 102 4.44 3.34 13.07
CA TYR A 102 4.98 2.01 13.36
C TYR A 102 6.50 2.04 13.38
N PHE A 103 7.12 2.62 12.35
CA PHE A 103 8.57 2.73 12.28
C PHE A 103 9.14 3.71 13.30
N ARG A 104 8.43 4.80 13.65
CA ARG A 104 8.85 5.71 14.73
C ARG A 104 9.08 5.01 16.06
N ASN A 105 8.23 4.03 16.38
CA ASN A 105 8.31 3.30 17.64
C ASN A 105 9.38 2.19 17.64
N ARG A 106 9.77 1.70 16.46
CA ARG A 106 10.67 0.53 16.33
C ARG A 106 12.09 0.89 15.93
N LEU A 107 12.27 1.96 15.15
CA LEU A 107 13.57 2.36 14.65
C LEU A 107 14.33 3.15 15.71
N THR A 108 15.56 2.72 16.02
CA THR A 108 16.49 3.47 16.88
C THR A 108 17.51 4.23 16.03
N ALA A 109 18.20 5.23 16.57
CA ALA A 109 19.18 6.03 15.82
C ALA A 109 20.30 5.19 15.17
N PHE A 110 20.75 4.13 15.83
CA PHE A 110 21.88 3.30 15.40
C PHE A 110 21.50 2.11 14.52
N MET A 111 20.21 1.81 14.38
CA MET A 111 19.73 0.70 13.55
C MET A 111 20.05 0.94 12.08
N THR A 112 20.69 -0.02 11.41
CA THR A 112 21.01 0.04 9.97
C THR A 112 20.16 -0.91 9.14
N GLU A 113 19.54 -1.90 9.79
CA GLU A 113 18.70 -2.90 9.16
C GLU A 113 17.51 -3.28 10.06
N TYR A 114 16.40 -3.68 9.44
CA TYR A 114 15.20 -4.17 10.09
C TYR A 114 14.71 -5.42 9.37
N THR A 115 14.49 -6.51 10.11
CA THR A 115 13.98 -7.74 9.54
C THR A 115 12.46 -7.76 9.62
N GLU A 116 11.81 -7.87 8.46
CA GLU A 116 10.37 -8.04 8.35
C GLU A 116 10.01 -9.53 8.40
N GLU A 117 9.01 -9.86 9.22
CA GLU A 117 8.59 -11.25 9.43
C GLU A 117 7.73 -11.79 8.29
N ILE A 118 7.05 -10.89 7.57
CA ILE A 118 6.02 -11.20 6.58
C ILE A 118 6.42 -10.63 5.22
N GLY A 119 6.08 -11.36 4.17
CA GLY A 119 6.15 -10.87 2.80
C GLY A 119 7.49 -11.11 2.10
N THR A 120 7.39 -11.26 0.78
CA THR A 120 8.53 -11.25 -0.14
C THR A 120 9.15 -9.86 -0.22
N VAL A 121 10.36 -9.77 -0.78
CA VAL A 121 11.01 -8.48 -1.08
C VAL A 121 10.10 -7.57 -1.92
N GLN A 122 9.38 -8.14 -2.89
CA GLN A 122 8.45 -7.40 -3.75
C GLN A 122 7.23 -6.86 -3.00
N ALA A 123 6.69 -7.62 -2.03
CA ALA A 123 5.60 -7.16 -1.19
C ALA A 123 6.04 -5.97 -0.32
N ILE A 124 7.22 -6.10 0.30
CA ILE A 124 7.84 -5.06 1.13
C ILE A 124 8.09 -3.80 0.29
N GLU A 125 8.70 -3.94 -0.89
CA GLU A 125 8.96 -2.79 -1.77
C GLU A 125 7.67 -2.06 -2.14
N THR A 126 6.61 -2.80 -2.47
CA THR A 126 5.31 -2.22 -2.86
C THR A 126 4.66 -1.50 -1.67
N ALA A 127 4.63 -2.13 -0.49
CA ALA A 127 4.06 -1.55 0.72
C ALA A 127 4.83 -0.31 1.19
N LEU A 128 6.16 -0.33 1.14
CA LEU A 128 7.01 0.82 1.50
C LEU A 128 6.90 1.96 0.49
N THR A 129 6.79 1.65 -0.80
CA THR A 129 6.58 2.66 -1.84
C THR A 129 5.28 3.42 -1.59
N HIS A 130 4.18 2.69 -1.36
CA HIS A 130 2.90 3.30 -1.03
C HIS A 130 2.94 4.06 0.30
N LEU A 131 3.63 3.54 1.31
CA LEU A 131 3.78 4.21 2.60
C LEU A 131 4.45 5.58 2.47
N ILE A 132 5.52 5.67 1.67
CA ILE A 132 6.34 6.87 1.54
C ILE A 132 5.72 7.88 0.57
N THR A 133 5.18 7.42 -0.57
CA THR A 133 4.72 8.31 -1.65
C THR A 133 3.20 8.43 -1.74
N GLY A 134 2.45 7.55 -1.09
CA GLY A 134 1.01 7.40 -1.35
C GLY A 134 0.68 6.76 -2.71
N CYS A 135 1.68 6.46 -3.54
CA CYS A 135 1.49 5.89 -4.87
C CYS A 135 1.65 4.37 -4.85
N TYR A 136 0.74 3.68 -5.55
CA TYR A 136 0.85 2.25 -5.77
C TYR A 136 1.77 1.95 -6.96
N LYS A 137 2.87 1.24 -6.71
CA LYS A 137 3.74 0.69 -7.76
C LYS A 137 3.32 -0.76 -8.02
N PRO A 138 2.68 -1.07 -9.16
CA PRO A 138 2.21 -2.43 -9.43
C PRO A 138 3.39 -3.39 -9.59
N PRO A 139 3.35 -4.58 -8.96
CA PRO A 139 4.30 -5.65 -9.25
C PRO A 139 4.09 -6.18 -10.67
N SER A 140 5.08 -6.86 -11.26
CA SER A 140 4.97 -7.39 -12.62
C SER A 140 3.96 -8.53 -12.77
N LYS A 141 3.72 -9.29 -11.69
CA LYS A 141 2.70 -10.32 -11.59
C LYS A 141 2.08 -10.26 -10.21
N MET A 142 0.76 -10.31 -10.14
CA MET A 142 0.05 -10.26 -8.85
C MET A 142 -0.51 -11.64 -8.48
N THR A 143 0.08 -12.27 -7.46
CA THR A 143 -0.43 -13.53 -6.91
C THR A 143 -1.31 -13.29 -5.68
N PRO A 144 -2.24 -14.21 -5.34
CA PRO A 144 -3.08 -14.07 -4.14
C PRO A 144 -2.28 -13.93 -2.84
N SER A 145 -1.12 -14.60 -2.73
CA SER A 145 -0.23 -14.48 -1.58
C SER A 145 0.46 -13.12 -1.56
N LEU A 146 0.92 -12.62 -2.70
CA LEU A 146 1.56 -11.31 -2.80
C LEU A 146 0.58 -10.19 -2.43
N ALA A 147 -0.66 -10.23 -2.92
CA ALA A 147 -1.70 -9.29 -2.56
C ALA A 147 -2.00 -9.31 -1.04
N SER A 148 -2.09 -10.51 -0.46
CA SER A 148 -2.28 -10.68 0.98
C SER A 148 -1.13 -10.06 1.77
N ASP A 149 0.12 -10.35 1.40
CA ASP A 149 1.31 -9.84 2.06
C ASP A 149 1.38 -8.31 1.98
N ILE A 150 1.11 -7.71 0.82
CA ILE A 150 1.10 -6.24 0.66
C ILE A 150 0.06 -5.59 1.57
N ILE A 151 -1.17 -6.12 1.61
CA ILE A 151 -2.24 -5.58 2.46
C ILE A 151 -1.88 -5.71 3.94
N GLN A 152 -1.34 -6.85 4.36
CA GLN A 152 -0.95 -7.10 5.75
C GLN A 152 0.22 -6.19 6.17
N LEU A 153 1.21 -5.99 5.31
CA LEU A 153 2.31 -5.07 5.55
C LEU A 153 1.81 -3.63 5.63
N ALA A 154 0.96 -3.19 4.70
CA ALA A 154 0.42 -1.83 4.72
C ALA A 154 -0.42 -1.53 5.97
N GLN A 155 -1.18 -2.52 6.47
CA GLN A 155 -1.88 -2.45 7.74
C GLN A 155 -0.90 -2.34 8.92
N THR A 156 0.13 -3.18 8.94
CA THR A 156 1.16 -3.21 9.99
C THR A 156 1.91 -1.89 10.06
N TYR A 157 2.29 -1.35 8.90
CA TYR A 157 2.97 -0.07 8.76
C TYR A 157 2.07 1.13 9.00
N ARG A 158 0.75 0.93 9.15
CA ARG A 158 -0.24 1.99 9.33
C ARG A 158 -0.16 3.04 8.21
N SER A 159 -0.21 2.59 6.95
CA SER A 159 -0.22 3.49 5.80
C SER A 159 -1.43 4.43 5.83
N ASN A 160 -1.22 5.71 5.52
CA ASN A 160 -2.23 6.77 5.70
C ASN A 160 -3.50 6.56 4.85
N ASP A 161 -3.38 6.02 3.64
CA ASP A 161 -4.52 5.72 2.77
C ASP A 161 -4.57 4.24 2.36
N LEU A 162 -4.86 3.39 3.35
CA LEU A 162 -4.98 1.96 3.11
C LEU A 162 -6.10 1.61 2.12
N ASN A 163 -7.16 2.42 2.02
CA ASN A 163 -8.29 2.14 1.14
C ASN A 163 -7.91 2.39 -0.32
N ALA A 164 -7.19 3.46 -0.65
CA ALA A 164 -6.68 3.69 -2.00
C ALA A 164 -5.73 2.56 -2.45
N LEU A 165 -4.87 2.08 -1.55
CA LEU A 165 -4.02 0.92 -1.84
C LEU A 165 -4.85 -0.33 -2.12
N LYS A 166 -5.85 -0.63 -1.28
CA LYS A 166 -6.73 -1.79 -1.45
C LYS A 166 -7.46 -1.74 -2.78
N ASN A 167 -8.00 -0.59 -3.17
CA ASN A 167 -8.67 -0.43 -4.47
C ASN A 167 -7.71 -0.67 -5.65
N SER A 168 -6.46 -0.21 -5.52
CA SER A 168 -5.43 -0.42 -6.54
C SER A 168 -5.04 -1.90 -6.67
N ILE A 169 -4.88 -2.59 -5.54
CA ILE A 169 -4.63 -4.03 -5.49
C ILE A 169 -5.83 -4.80 -6.04
N GLU A 170 -7.05 -4.41 -5.67
CA GLU A 170 -8.29 -5.03 -6.13
C GLU A 170 -8.40 -4.99 -7.65
N ARG A 171 -8.16 -3.82 -8.26
CA ARG A 171 -8.13 -3.66 -9.72
C ARG A 171 -7.10 -4.57 -10.39
N HIS A 172 -5.88 -4.61 -9.86
CA HIS A 172 -4.83 -5.47 -10.42
C HIS A 172 -5.17 -6.97 -10.27
N CYS A 173 -5.75 -7.37 -9.14
CA CYS A 173 -6.23 -8.73 -8.94
C CYS A 173 -7.40 -9.10 -9.86
N HIS A 174 -8.24 -8.14 -10.28
CA HIS A 174 -9.27 -8.39 -11.29
C HIS A 174 -8.65 -8.72 -12.66
N GLU A 175 -7.61 -7.99 -13.05
CA GLU A 175 -6.88 -8.25 -14.31
C GLU A 175 -6.27 -9.66 -14.28
N GLU A 176 -5.60 -10.03 -13.17
CA GLU A 176 -5.05 -11.38 -13.01
C GLU A 176 -6.14 -12.45 -12.95
N LEU A 177 -7.28 -12.19 -12.31
CA LEU A 177 -8.40 -13.12 -12.28
C LEU A 177 -8.91 -13.40 -13.70
N SER A 178 -9.00 -12.37 -14.55
CA SER A 178 -9.45 -12.53 -15.95
C SER A 178 -8.50 -13.40 -16.78
N ASN A 179 -7.20 -13.36 -16.47
CA ASN A 179 -6.19 -14.17 -17.15
C ASN A 179 -6.08 -15.60 -16.60
N ASN A 180 -6.57 -15.86 -15.38
CA ASN A 180 -6.42 -17.13 -14.68
C ASN A 180 -7.77 -17.75 -14.28
N THR A 181 -8.85 -17.45 -15.03
CA THR A 181 -10.20 -17.94 -14.71
C THR A 181 -10.31 -19.46 -14.72
N GLU A 182 -9.46 -20.15 -15.47
CA GLU A 182 -9.46 -21.62 -15.61
C GLU A 182 -8.82 -22.34 -14.42
N ASP A 183 -7.94 -21.68 -13.65
CA ASP A 183 -7.28 -22.27 -12.48
C ASP A 183 -8.13 -22.08 -11.21
N LEU A 184 -8.90 -23.12 -10.85
CA LEU A 184 -9.71 -23.12 -9.64
C LEU A 184 -8.89 -22.85 -8.37
N ASN A 185 -7.67 -23.38 -8.25
CA ASN A 185 -6.85 -23.19 -7.05
C ASN A 185 -6.40 -21.72 -6.92
N PHE A 186 -6.05 -21.08 -8.03
CA PHE A 186 -5.81 -19.64 -8.06
C PHE A 186 -7.06 -18.86 -7.62
N VAL A 187 -8.22 -19.14 -8.23
CA VAL A 187 -9.48 -18.43 -7.94
C VAL A 187 -9.89 -18.59 -6.46
N VAL A 188 -9.75 -19.79 -5.88
CA VAL A 188 -10.08 -20.03 -4.46
C VAL A 188 -9.12 -19.31 -3.53
N ARG A 189 -7.82 -19.32 -3.82
CA ARG A 189 -6.83 -18.56 -3.03
C ARG A 189 -7.12 -17.07 -3.11
N LEU A 190 -7.47 -16.57 -4.28
CA LEU A 190 -7.84 -15.17 -4.47
C LEU A 190 -9.13 -14.81 -3.72
N LEU A 191 -10.12 -15.70 -3.69
CA LEU A 191 -11.33 -15.53 -2.89
C LEU A 191 -11.01 -15.37 -1.39
N ILE A 192 -10.10 -16.21 -0.88
CA ILE A 192 -9.66 -16.14 0.52
C ILE A 192 -8.94 -14.81 0.79
N THR A 193 -8.00 -14.43 -0.08
CA THR A 193 -7.28 -13.15 0.00
C THR A 193 -8.24 -11.96 -0.04
N ALA A 194 -9.23 -11.98 -0.93
CA ALA A 194 -10.23 -10.92 -1.06
C ALA A 194 -11.07 -10.78 0.21
N ASN A 195 -11.50 -11.91 0.79
CA ASN A 195 -12.26 -11.90 2.05
C ASN A 195 -11.43 -11.36 3.23
N ASP A 196 -10.17 -11.80 3.36
CA ASP A 196 -9.31 -11.38 4.47
C ASP A 196 -8.88 -9.91 4.33
N GLY A 197 -8.62 -9.46 3.09
CA GLY A 197 -8.29 -8.07 2.77
C GLY A 197 -9.48 -7.12 2.83
N GLY A 198 -10.71 -7.64 2.85
CA GLY A 198 -11.94 -6.84 2.76
C GLY A 198 -12.17 -6.23 1.38
N LEU A 199 -11.79 -6.95 0.32
CA LEU A 199 -11.94 -6.57 -1.09
C LEU A 199 -13.24 -7.15 -1.64
N ALA A 200 -14.37 -6.46 -1.40
CA ALA A 200 -15.70 -7.01 -1.66
C ALA A 200 -16.01 -7.19 -3.16
N GLY A 201 -15.51 -6.31 -4.03
CA GLY A 201 -15.71 -6.41 -5.48
C GLY A 201 -15.01 -7.65 -6.04
N LEU A 202 -13.76 -7.87 -5.64
CA LEU A 202 -12.98 -9.04 -6.01
C LEU A 202 -13.55 -10.32 -5.43
N GLN A 203 -14.03 -10.30 -4.18
CA GLN A 203 -14.71 -11.45 -3.57
C GLN A 203 -15.91 -11.88 -4.42
N ASN A 204 -16.74 -10.93 -4.83
CA ASN A 204 -17.91 -11.20 -5.67
C ASN A 204 -17.51 -11.73 -7.05
N ALA A 205 -16.45 -11.20 -7.66
CA ALA A 205 -15.94 -11.71 -8.93
C ALA A 205 -15.38 -13.13 -8.82
N CYS A 206 -14.64 -13.47 -7.77
CA CYS A 206 -14.19 -14.83 -7.51
C CYS A 206 -15.36 -15.79 -7.32
N VAL A 207 -16.38 -15.40 -6.55
CA VAL A 207 -17.61 -16.20 -6.40
C VAL A 207 -18.27 -16.40 -7.76
N GLY A 208 -18.41 -15.34 -8.57
CA GLY A 208 -18.93 -15.38 -9.93
C GLY A 208 -18.18 -16.34 -10.85
N CYS A 209 -16.84 -16.36 -10.77
CA CYS A 209 -15.99 -17.27 -11.52
C CYS A 209 -16.22 -18.72 -11.09
N ILE A 210 -16.27 -18.99 -9.78
CA ILE A 210 -16.49 -20.34 -9.24
C ILE A 210 -17.87 -20.87 -9.67
N ILE A 211 -18.94 -20.09 -9.52
CA ILE A 211 -20.29 -20.56 -9.86
C ILE A 211 -20.46 -20.81 -11.36
N THR A 212 -19.75 -20.05 -12.20
CA THR A 212 -19.88 -20.12 -13.65
C THR A 212 -19.08 -21.28 -14.25
N PHE A 213 -17.84 -21.48 -13.78
CA PHE A 213 -16.91 -22.41 -14.42
C PHE A 213 -16.60 -23.66 -13.58
N HIS A 214 -16.59 -23.55 -12.24
CA HIS A 214 -15.93 -24.54 -11.39
C HIS A 214 -16.77 -25.08 -10.23
N PHE A 215 -18.08 -24.82 -10.20
CA PHE A 215 -18.89 -25.06 -8.99
C PHE A 215 -18.85 -26.52 -8.50
N GLN A 216 -18.95 -27.48 -9.41
CA GLN A 216 -18.93 -28.91 -9.06
C GLN A 216 -17.57 -29.35 -8.52
N GLN A 217 -16.49 -28.87 -9.15
CA GLN A 217 -15.14 -29.16 -8.70
C GLN A 217 -14.87 -28.51 -7.34
N PHE A 218 -15.30 -27.26 -7.14
CA PHE A 218 -15.21 -26.57 -5.86
C PHE A 218 -15.93 -27.33 -4.73
N LEU A 219 -17.13 -27.84 -4.97
CA LEU A 219 -17.86 -28.64 -3.98
C LEU A 219 -17.09 -29.91 -3.61
N THR A 220 -16.66 -30.64 -4.62
CA THR A 220 -16.03 -31.96 -4.45
C THR A 220 -14.66 -31.84 -3.79
N ASP A 221 -13.81 -30.97 -4.31
CA ASP A 221 -12.40 -30.89 -3.91
C ASP A 221 -12.24 -30.10 -2.61
N TYR A 222 -12.93 -28.95 -2.47
CA TYR A 222 -12.67 -28.01 -1.37
C TYR A 222 -13.63 -28.12 -0.19
N LEU A 223 -14.92 -28.42 -0.43
CA LEU A 223 -15.91 -28.43 0.65
C LEU A 223 -16.18 -29.84 1.21
N LEU A 224 -16.22 -30.85 0.34
CA LEU A 224 -16.43 -32.25 0.73
C LEU A 224 -15.11 -33.01 0.89
N GLY A 225 -14.13 -32.69 0.06
CA GLY A 225 -12.80 -33.31 0.06
C GLY A 225 -11.91 -32.89 1.23
N ASN A 226 -10.67 -33.35 1.19
CA ASN A 226 -9.64 -33.09 2.21
C ASN A 226 -8.63 -32.05 1.74
N HIS A 227 -9.09 -30.98 1.09
CA HIS A 227 -8.21 -29.89 0.68
C HIS A 227 -7.67 -29.13 1.90
N SER A 228 -6.40 -28.71 1.84
CA SER A 228 -5.73 -27.92 2.89
C SER A 228 -6.37 -26.56 3.18
N LEU A 229 -7.28 -26.10 2.32
CA LEU A 229 -7.97 -24.81 2.43
C LEU A 229 -9.42 -24.97 2.91
N ARG A 230 -9.87 -26.20 3.18
CA ARG A 230 -11.26 -26.48 3.57
C ARG A 230 -11.66 -25.71 4.82
N GLU A 231 -10.84 -25.75 5.87
CA GLU A 231 -11.12 -25.02 7.12
C GLU A 231 -11.28 -23.51 6.88
N ARG A 232 -10.39 -22.93 6.07
CA ARG A 232 -10.46 -21.51 5.68
C ARG A 232 -11.77 -21.15 4.96
N LEU A 233 -12.42 -22.12 4.31
CA LEU A 233 -13.65 -21.94 3.54
C LEU A 233 -14.92 -22.29 4.33
N THR A 234 -14.84 -23.17 5.32
CA THR A 234 -15.98 -23.67 6.09
C THR A 234 -16.14 -22.99 7.44
N ILE A 235 -15.07 -22.42 7.99
CA ILE A 235 -15.11 -21.70 9.27
C ILE A 235 -15.77 -20.34 9.08
N ARG A 236 -16.70 -20.03 9.99
CA ARG A 236 -17.36 -18.74 10.08
C ARG A 236 -16.40 -17.71 10.69
N GLN A 237 -16.16 -16.59 10.00
CA GLN A 237 -15.30 -15.52 10.51
C GLN A 237 -16.09 -14.54 11.41
N GLY A 238 -16.55 -15.04 12.56
CA GLY A 238 -17.30 -14.27 13.55
C GLY A 238 -18.81 -14.24 13.31
N ILE A 239 -19.54 -13.49 14.16
CA ILE A 239 -21.02 -13.53 14.18
C ILE A 239 -21.63 -12.98 12.87
N ALA A 240 -21.02 -11.98 12.25
CA ALA A 240 -21.61 -11.31 11.08
C ALA A 240 -21.19 -11.88 9.72
N ARG A 241 -20.12 -12.68 9.63
CA ARG A 241 -19.57 -13.12 8.33
C ARG A 241 -19.82 -14.61 8.09
N PRO A 242 -20.69 -14.99 7.14
CA PRO A 242 -20.89 -16.39 6.81
C PRO A 242 -19.61 -16.99 6.23
N ALA A 243 -19.47 -18.31 6.35
CA ALA A 243 -18.34 -19.02 5.76
C ALA A 243 -18.34 -18.87 4.23
N LEU A 244 -17.15 -18.77 3.62
CA LEU A 244 -16.99 -18.58 2.17
C LEU A 244 -17.71 -19.66 1.36
N GLY A 245 -17.64 -20.92 1.80
CA GLY A 245 -18.36 -22.02 1.16
C GLY A 245 -19.88 -21.85 1.18
N VAL A 246 -20.43 -21.22 2.21
CA VAL A 246 -21.87 -20.88 2.30
C VAL A 246 -22.22 -19.76 1.33
N ILE A 247 -21.35 -18.75 1.20
CA ILE A 247 -21.53 -17.64 0.24
C ILE A 247 -21.60 -18.20 -1.18
N VAL A 248 -20.64 -19.04 -1.57
CA VAL A 248 -20.61 -19.65 -2.91
C VAL A 248 -21.85 -20.51 -3.16
N LYS A 249 -22.24 -21.37 -2.22
CA LYS A 249 -23.46 -22.19 -2.33
C LYS A 249 -24.72 -21.34 -2.48
N LYS A 250 -24.87 -20.29 -1.68
CA LYS A 250 -26.01 -19.39 -1.73
C LYS A 250 -26.08 -18.65 -3.07
N ALA A 251 -24.94 -18.14 -3.55
CA ALA A 251 -24.84 -17.47 -4.84
C ALA A 251 -25.22 -18.41 -6.00
N PHE A 252 -24.78 -19.67 -5.95
CA PHE A 252 -25.15 -20.67 -6.97
C PHE A 252 -26.66 -20.97 -6.97
N VAL A 253 -27.28 -21.14 -5.79
CA VAL A 253 -28.74 -21.35 -5.69
C VAL A 253 -29.49 -20.14 -6.25
N GLN A 254 -29.05 -18.92 -5.94
CA GLN A 254 -29.64 -17.69 -6.50
C GLN A 254 -29.50 -17.64 -8.02
N GLN A 255 -28.34 -17.99 -8.57
CA GLN A 255 -28.13 -18.05 -10.02
C GLN A 255 -29.07 -19.07 -10.71
N LEU A 256 -29.28 -20.23 -10.09
CA LEU A 256 -30.23 -21.23 -10.60
C LEU A 256 -31.68 -20.73 -10.57
N GLN A 257 -32.08 -20.02 -9.52
CA GLN A 257 -33.41 -19.42 -9.43
C GLN A 257 -33.63 -18.37 -10.52
N VAL A 258 -32.65 -17.49 -10.76
CA VAL A 258 -32.69 -16.49 -11.84
C VAL A 258 -32.80 -17.18 -13.20
N ARG A 259 -31.99 -18.22 -13.47
CA ARG A 259 -32.07 -18.97 -14.73
C ARG A 259 -33.42 -19.65 -14.93
N ARG A 260 -34.03 -20.18 -13.85
CA ARG A 260 -35.38 -20.76 -13.90
C ARG A 260 -36.44 -19.69 -14.18
N PHE A 261 -36.34 -18.53 -13.53
CA PHE A 261 -37.25 -17.41 -13.75
C PHE A 261 -37.18 -16.90 -15.20
N ILE A 262 -35.98 -16.66 -15.75
CA ILE A 262 -35.81 -16.19 -17.14
C ILE A 262 -36.44 -17.19 -18.13
N ARG A 263 -36.30 -18.50 -17.90
CA ARG A 263 -36.96 -19.53 -18.74
C ARG A 263 -38.48 -19.52 -18.63
N GLN A 264 -39.04 -18.97 -17.56
CA GLN A 264 -40.48 -18.88 -17.34
C GLN A 264 -41.09 -17.56 -17.83
N ILE A 265 -40.27 -16.55 -18.17
CA ILE A 265 -40.76 -15.35 -18.84
C ILE A 265 -41.13 -15.76 -20.27
N PRO A 266 -42.40 -15.64 -20.68
CA PRO A 266 -42.79 -15.93 -22.05
C PRO A 266 -42.01 -15.00 -22.99
N THR A 267 -41.41 -15.55 -24.04
CA THR A 267 -40.67 -14.80 -25.08
C THR A 267 -41.56 -13.91 -25.95
N ASN A 268 -42.85 -13.83 -25.67
CA ASN A 268 -43.80 -12.98 -26.39
C ASN A 268 -43.83 -11.59 -25.73
N LEU A 269 -42.83 -10.77 -26.10
CA LEU A 269 -42.89 -9.32 -25.96
C LEU A 269 -42.93 -8.62 -27.34
N ASP A 270 -43.30 -9.37 -28.38
CA ASP A 270 -43.63 -8.85 -29.70
C ASP A 270 -45.15 -8.94 -29.92
N GLU A 271 -45.89 -7.96 -29.39
CA GLU A 271 -47.19 -7.51 -29.91
C GLU A 271 -47.29 -5.98 -29.79
#